data_AF-A0A6P1VTY8-F1
#
_entry.id   AF-A0A6P1VTY8-F1
#
_cell.length_a   1.000
_cell.length_b   1.000
_cell.length_c   1.000
_cell.angle_alpha   90.00
_cell.angle_beta   90.00
_cell.angle_gamma   90.00
#
_symmetry.space_group_name_H-M   'P 1'
#
loop_
_entity.id
_entity.type
_entity.pdbx_description
1 polymer ?
#
loop_
_entity_poly.entity_id
_entity_poly.type
_entity_poly.pdbx_seq_one_letter_code
_entity_poly.pdbx_strand_id
1 'polypeptide(L)'
;MAVVCENSLMNRYRLRHWSGCILILTMIGWLGSCRKDDSDAIKASSIEGSWTISAYKVDPAVDLLGNGQKTADLFIYYGAFLGDDVIKCVKQAKITFNAGGKITTTPIASCSTVREGPIEDGSNWTLTGSKLTIINSRSTKSYDAVVSSNTLKMSKAESDDFDGDGKLEPVVFILELIRL
;
A
#
# COMPACT_ATOMS: atom_id res chain seq x y z
N MET A 1 -8.03 -12.18 -58.87
CA MET A 1 -8.05 -13.37 -59.76
C MET A 1 -9.25 -14.21 -59.37
N ALA A 2 -10.06 -14.53 -60.37
CA ALA A 2 -11.38 -15.14 -60.25
C ALA A 2 -11.33 -16.65 -59.92
N VAL A 3 -12.51 -17.18 -59.56
CA VAL A 3 -13.13 -18.51 -59.85
C VAL A 3 -14.06 -18.79 -58.64
N VAL A 4 -15.35 -18.43 -58.65
CA VAL A 4 -16.51 -18.99 -59.39
C VAL A 4 -16.60 -20.52 -59.20
N CYS A 5 -17.38 -21.03 -58.25
CA CYS A 5 -18.81 -21.41 -58.32
C CYS A 5 -19.15 -22.52 -59.32
N GLU A 6 -19.61 -23.68 -58.83
CA GLU A 6 -20.69 -24.50 -59.42
C GLU A 6 -21.23 -25.45 -58.33
N ASN A 7 -22.39 -25.13 -57.76
CA ASN A 7 -23.74 -25.57 -58.14
C ASN A 7 -24.09 -27.00 -57.68
N SER A 8 -24.92 -27.08 -56.64
CA SER A 8 -26.00 -28.08 -56.63
C SER A 8 -27.27 -27.47 -56.07
N LEU A 9 -28.36 -27.84 -56.75
CA LEU A 9 -29.59 -27.10 -56.90
C LEU A 9 -30.54 -27.22 -55.70
N MET A 10 -31.30 -26.15 -55.54
CA MET A 10 -32.48 -25.99 -54.70
C MET A 10 -33.49 -27.14 -54.85
N ASN A 11 -34.01 -27.65 -53.72
CA ASN A 11 -35.34 -28.26 -53.68
C ASN A 11 -36.29 -27.48 -52.76
N ARG A 12 -37.04 -26.64 -53.49
CA ARG A 12 -38.32 -25.98 -53.27
C ARG A 12 -39.32 -26.58 -52.26
N TYR A 13 -39.87 -25.65 -51.46
CA TYR A 13 -41.24 -25.53 -50.95
C TYR A 13 -41.79 -26.55 -49.93
N ARG A 14 -41.87 -26.10 -48.67
CA ARG A 14 -43.15 -26.02 -47.95
C ARG A 14 -43.13 -24.93 -46.87
N LEU A 15 -43.78 -23.83 -47.19
CA LEU A 15 -44.22 -22.78 -46.27
C LEU A 15 -45.28 -23.35 -45.31
N ARG A 16 -45.04 -23.26 -43.99
CA ARG A 16 -46.11 -23.03 -43.01
C ARG A 16 -45.52 -22.46 -41.71
N HIS A 17 -45.77 -21.16 -41.49
CA HIS A 17 -46.08 -20.47 -40.21
C HIS A 17 -45.52 -21.09 -38.92
N TRP A 18 -44.86 -20.40 -37.99
CA TRP A 18 -44.98 -19.00 -37.57
C TRP A 18 -43.99 -18.81 -36.41
N SER A 19 -43.38 -17.62 -36.30
CA SER A 19 -43.05 -16.95 -35.04
C SER A 19 -42.00 -17.58 -34.10
N GLY A 20 -40.75 -17.12 -34.21
CA GLY A 20 -39.68 -17.38 -33.24
C GLY A 20 -38.53 -16.38 -33.33
N CYS A 21 -38.80 -15.15 -32.90
CA CYS A 21 -37.90 -14.08 -32.45
C CYS A 21 -36.44 -14.04 -32.97
N ILE A 22 -36.26 -13.14 -33.95
CA ILE A 22 -35.06 -12.32 -34.16
C ILE A 22 -34.70 -11.63 -32.84
N LEU A 23 -33.50 -11.88 -32.28
CA LEU A 23 -32.74 -10.99 -31.39
C LEU A 23 -31.40 -11.66 -31.01
N ILE A 24 -30.44 -11.67 -31.93
CA ILE A 24 -29.01 -11.83 -31.58
C ILE A 24 -28.24 -10.79 -32.39
N LEU A 25 -28.24 -9.56 -31.89
CA LEU A 25 -27.30 -8.50 -32.26
C LEU A 25 -26.78 -7.91 -30.95
N THR A 26 -25.48 -7.61 -30.93
CA THR A 26 -24.68 -6.99 -29.84
C THR A 26 -24.05 -7.91 -28.79
N MET A 27 -23.09 -8.73 -29.24
CA MET A 27 -21.93 -9.15 -28.43
C MET A 27 -20.63 -8.70 -29.14
N ILE A 28 -20.57 -7.41 -29.48
CA ILE A 28 -19.34 -6.72 -29.89
C ILE A 28 -19.13 -5.63 -28.85
N GLY A 29 -18.05 -5.72 -28.07
CA GLY A 29 -17.69 -4.64 -27.15
C GLY A 29 -16.80 -4.98 -25.95
N TRP A 30 -16.48 -6.25 -25.68
CA TRP A 30 -15.53 -6.60 -24.61
C TRP A 30 -14.05 -6.47 -25.01
N LEU A 31 -13.73 -5.34 -25.65
CA LEU A 31 -12.42 -4.70 -25.60
C LEU A 31 -12.54 -3.41 -24.79
N GLY A 32 -13.06 -3.55 -23.57
CA GLY A 32 -12.95 -2.53 -22.54
C GLY A 32 -11.52 -2.54 -22.04
N SER A 33 -10.64 -1.88 -22.79
CA SER A 33 -9.39 -1.33 -22.29
C SER A 33 -9.74 -0.47 -21.07
N CYS A 34 -9.75 -1.06 -19.87
CA CYS A 34 -9.46 -0.31 -18.65
C CYS A 34 -8.04 0.24 -18.85
N ARG A 35 -7.95 1.40 -19.50
CA ARG A 35 -6.91 2.35 -19.16
C ARG A 35 -7.04 2.51 -17.66
N LYS A 36 -6.12 1.91 -16.92
CA LYS A 36 -5.80 2.39 -15.60
C LYS A 36 -5.33 3.82 -15.86
N ASP A 37 -6.22 4.76 -15.61
CA ASP A 37 -5.86 6.17 -15.59
C ASP A 37 -4.56 6.29 -14.79
N ASP A 38 -3.64 7.11 -15.28
CA ASP A 38 -2.48 7.55 -14.52
C ASP A 38 -3.00 8.15 -13.20
N SER A 39 -3.18 7.29 -12.21
CA SER A 39 -3.43 7.70 -10.84
C SER A 39 -2.19 8.47 -10.45
N ASP A 40 -2.31 9.80 -10.37
CA ASP A 40 -1.24 10.76 -10.09
C ASP A 40 -0.10 10.11 -9.29
N ALA A 41 0.91 9.64 -10.02
CA ALA A 41 2.00 8.91 -9.40
C ALA A 41 2.71 9.89 -8.47
N ILE A 42 2.79 9.55 -7.19
CA ILE A 42 3.52 10.38 -6.23
C ILE A 42 4.97 10.54 -6.69
N LYS A 43 5.47 11.77 -6.63
CA LYS A 43 6.83 12.09 -7.10
C LYS A 43 7.82 11.93 -5.95
N ALA A 44 9.05 11.51 -6.25
CA ALA A 44 10.11 11.42 -5.23
C ALA A 44 10.30 12.75 -4.47
N SER A 45 10.25 13.88 -5.19
CA SER A 45 10.32 15.23 -4.61
C SER A 45 9.20 15.57 -3.62
N SER A 46 8.08 14.85 -3.66
CA SER A 46 7.00 14.99 -2.66
C SER A 46 7.31 14.28 -1.35
N ILE A 47 8.20 13.28 -1.35
CA ILE A 47 8.70 12.55 -0.16
C ILE A 47 9.98 13.19 0.38
N GLU A 48 10.83 13.72 -0.49
CA GLU A 48 12.07 14.39 -0.10
C GLU A 48 11.81 15.49 0.95
N GLY A 49 12.77 15.67 1.85
CA GLY A 49 12.70 16.65 2.93
C GLY A 49 12.65 16.01 4.32
N SER A 50 12.39 16.85 5.33
CA SER A 50 12.42 16.46 6.74
C SER A 50 11.02 16.25 7.30
N TRP A 51 10.89 15.21 8.11
CA TRP A 51 9.64 14.74 8.66
C TRP A 51 9.82 14.32 10.10
N THR A 52 8.71 14.22 10.83
CA THR A 52 8.64 13.62 12.15
C THR A 52 7.52 12.61 12.21
N ILE A 53 7.64 11.58 13.05
CA ILE A 53 6.60 10.56 13.16
C ILE A 53 5.45 11.11 14.00
N SER A 54 4.25 11.09 13.43
CA SER A 54 3.03 11.56 14.08
C SER A 54 2.18 10.43 14.64
N ALA A 55 2.10 9.31 13.92
CA ALA A 55 1.34 8.14 14.34
C ALA A 55 1.98 6.85 13.82
N TYR A 56 1.80 5.78 14.60
CA TYR A 56 2.10 4.42 14.16
C TYR A 56 0.95 3.52 14.61
N LYS A 57 0.22 2.97 13.65
CA LYS A 57 -1.08 2.34 13.86
C LYS A 57 -1.16 0.96 13.23
N VAL A 58 -2.14 0.19 13.67
CA VAL A 58 -2.57 -1.08 13.07
C VAL A 58 -4.09 -1.08 12.87
N ASP A 59 -4.55 -1.58 11.73
CA ASP A 59 -5.97 -1.65 11.35
C ASP A 59 -6.32 -3.03 10.75
N PRO A 60 -7.29 -3.78 11.30
CA PRO A 60 -8.07 -3.48 12.51
C PRO A 60 -7.23 -3.51 13.78
N ALA A 61 -7.80 -3.00 14.88
CA ALA A 61 -7.19 -3.13 16.19
C ALA A 61 -7.00 -4.61 16.57
N VAL A 62 -5.84 -4.97 17.11
CA VAL A 62 -5.46 -6.34 17.48
C VAL A 62 -4.96 -6.40 18.92
N ASP A 63 -5.09 -7.56 19.54
CA ASP A 63 -4.60 -7.82 20.90
C ASP A 63 -3.12 -8.22 20.84
N LEU A 64 -2.25 -7.22 20.76
CA LEU A 64 -0.81 -7.43 20.66
C LEU A 64 -0.16 -7.97 21.94
N LEU A 65 -0.92 -7.98 23.06
CA LEU A 65 -0.43 -8.38 24.39
C LEU A 65 -1.00 -9.73 24.83
N GLY A 66 -1.90 -10.34 24.05
CA GLY A 66 -2.61 -11.57 24.42
C GLY A 66 -3.40 -11.46 25.72
N ASN A 67 -3.87 -10.26 26.08
CA ASN A 67 -4.56 -9.99 27.36
C ASN A 67 -6.06 -9.68 27.20
N GLY A 68 -6.58 -9.86 25.99
CA GLY A 68 -7.95 -9.56 25.57
C GLY A 68 -8.18 -8.10 25.17
N GLN A 69 -7.20 -7.21 25.29
CA GLN A 69 -7.35 -5.79 24.95
C GLN A 69 -6.77 -5.47 23.57
N LYS A 70 -7.66 -5.11 22.64
CA LYS A 70 -7.25 -4.67 21.30
C LYS A 70 -6.76 -3.23 21.33
N THR A 71 -5.64 -2.97 20.64
CA THR A 71 -5.14 -1.61 20.38
C THR A 71 -4.95 -1.37 18.89
N ALA A 72 -5.23 -0.15 18.45
CA ALA A 72 -4.89 0.34 17.12
C ALA A 72 -3.64 1.22 17.13
N ASP A 73 -3.16 1.63 18.32
CA ASP A 73 -1.99 2.51 18.47
C ASP A 73 -0.78 1.71 18.92
N LEU A 74 0.19 1.55 18.01
CA LEU A 74 1.41 0.83 18.30
C LEU A 74 2.33 1.58 19.26
N PHE A 75 2.19 2.88 19.42
CA PHE A 75 2.95 3.60 20.42
C PHE A 75 2.51 3.27 21.84
N ILE A 76 1.23 2.94 22.06
CA ILE A 76 0.77 2.42 23.36
C ILE A 76 1.42 1.06 23.61
N TYR A 77 1.43 0.18 22.60
CA TYR A 77 2.08 -1.13 22.69
C TYR A 77 3.57 -1.00 23.01
N TYR A 78 4.33 -0.22 22.24
CA TYR A 78 5.76 -0.04 22.49
C TYR A 78 6.03 0.73 23.79
N GLY A 79 5.18 1.67 24.18
CA GLY A 79 5.30 2.42 25.44
C GLY A 79 5.22 1.52 26.66
N ALA A 80 4.38 0.48 26.62
CA ALA A 80 4.26 -0.50 27.71
C ALA A 80 5.58 -1.27 27.98
N PHE A 81 6.45 -1.44 26.98
CA PHE A 81 7.71 -2.19 27.11
C PHE A 81 8.95 -1.31 27.16
N LEU A 82 8.97 -0.23 26.39
CA LEU A 82 10.14 0.63 26.19
C LEU A 82 10.06 1.92 27.03
N GLY A 83 8.89 2.25 27.56
CA GLY A 83 8.62 3.47 28.31
C GLY A 83 8.27 4.67 27.42
N ASP A 84 7.48 5.58 27.98
CA ASP A 84 6.96 6.76 27.26
C ASP A 84 8.05 7.72 26.77
N ASP A 85 9.18 7.78 27.46
CA ASP A 85 10.32 8.60 27.05
C ASP A 85 10.89 8.15 25.69
N VAL A 86 10.95 6.84 25.45
CA VAL A 86 11.36 6.29 24.15
C VAL A 86 10.37 6.70 23.06
N ILE A 87 9.08 6.60 23.34
CA ILE A 87 8.02 6.99 22.38
C ILE A 87 8.10 8.47 22.07
N LYS A 88 8.30 9.32 23.08
CA LYS A 88 8.50 10.76 22.92
C LYS A 88 9.70 11.06 22.03
N CYS A 89 10.82 10.36 22.26
CA CYS A 89 12.03 10.50 21.45
C CYS A 89 11.80 10.10 19.99
N VAL A 90 11.11 8.99 19.74
CA VAL A 90 10.78 8.54 18.38
C VAL A 90 9.88 9.54 17.65
N LYS A 91 8.85 10.07 18.33
CA LYS A 91 7.92 11.06 17.75
C LYS A 91 8.55 12.42 17.46
N GLN A 92 9.68 12.73 18.09
CA GLN A 92 10.40 14.00 17.93
C GLN A 92 11.68 13.85 17.08
N ALA A 93 12.05 12.63 16.69
CA ALA A 93 13.18 12.39 15.82
C ALA A 93 12.93 13.00 14.42
N LYS A 94 13.91 13.73 13.91
CA LYS A 94 13.87 14.25 12.54
C LYS A 94 14.32 13.16 11.58
N ILE A 95 13.46 12.79 10.65
CA ILE A 95 13.74 11.84 9.57
C ILE A 95 13.81 12.63 8.27
N THR A 96 14.95 12.61 7.60
CA THR A 96 15.17 13.31 6.35
C THR A 96 15.33 12.32 5.21
N PHE A 97 14.41 12.36 4.26
CA PHE A 97 14.53 11.67 2.98
C PHE A 97 15.33 12.57 2.04
N ASN A 98 16.61 12.22 1.83
CA ASN A 98 17.51 13.00 0.99
C ASN A 98 17.28 12.69 -0.49
N ALA A 99 17.49 13.71 -1.33
CA ALA A 99 17.66 13.51 -2.76
C ALA A 99 18.80 12.53 -3.01
N GLY A 100 18.60 11.59 -3.93
CA GLY A 100 19.53 10.48 -4.17
C GLY A 100 19.29 9.24 -3.31
N GLY A 101 18.20 9.19 -2.54
CA GLY A 101 17.70 7.93 -1.97
C GLY A 101 18.33 7.51 -0.66
N LYS A 102 18.93 8.43 0.12
CA LYS A 102 19.43 8.14 1.48
C LYS A 102 18.50 8.73 2.54
N ILE A 103 18.30 8.02 3.64
CA ILE A 103 17.61 8.51 4.83
C ILE A 103 18.64 8.88 5.88
N THR A 104 18.44 10.04 6.50
CA THR A 104 19.16 10.44 7.71
C THR A 104 18.18 10.66 8.86
N THR A 105 18.46 10.07 10.01
CA THR A 105 17.64 10.22 11.22
C THR A 105 18.47 10.94 12.26
N THR A 106 18.02 12.12 12.68
CA THR A 106 18.65 12.89 13.74
C THR A 106 17.79 12.78 15.01
N PRO A 107 18.25 12.09 16.06
CA PRO A 107 17.59 12.15 17.35
C PRO A 107 17.73 13.56 17.92
N ILE A 108 16.77 13.96 18.74
CA ILE A 108 16.91 15.16 19.57
C ILE A 108 17.97 14.95 20.65
N ALA A 109 18.64 16.02 21.06
CA ALA A 109 19.75 15.96 22.02
C ALA A 109 19.39 15.29 23.36
N SER A 110 18.14 15.45 23.82
CA SER A 110 17.61 14.80 25.04
C SER A 110 17.40 13.29 24.89
N CYS A 111 17.56 12.74 23.69
CA CYS A 111 17.26 11.36 23.32
C CYS A 111 18.49 10.57 22.86
N SER A 112 19.69 10.98 23.30
CA SER A 112 20.98 10.44 22.86
C SER A 112 21.17 8.94 23.12
N THR A 113 20.36 8.33 23.98
CA THR A 113 20.38 6.90 24.30
C THR A 113 19.34 6.06 23.55
N VAL A 114 18.34 6.70 22.92
CA VAL A 114 17.29 5.99 22.16
C VAL A 114 17.81 5.74 20.76
N ARG A 115 18.22 4.50 20.50
CA ARG A 115 19.01 4.22 19.30
C ARG A 115 18.21 4.24 18.00
N GLU A 116 17.02 3.66 17.90
CA GLU A 116 16.35 3.57 16.59
C GLU A 116 14.81 3.55 16.70
N GLY A 117 14.15 4.38 15.88
CA GLY A 117 12.70 4.33 15.64
C GLY A 117 12.35 3.35 14.50
N PRO A 118 11.12 3.37 13.97
CA PRO A 118 10.70 2.47 12.89
C PRO A 118 11.45 2.68 11.56
N ILE A 119 12.19 3.79 11.42
CA ILE A 119 13.07 4.09 10.30
C ILE A 119 14.49 4.35 10.83
N GLU A 120 15.43 3.47 10.44
CA GLU A 120 16.82 3.47 10.89
C GLU A 120 17.67 4.52 10.15
N ASP A 121 18.59 5.16 10.86
CA ASP A 121 19.55 6.11 10.27
C ASP A 121 20.43 5.43 9.22
N GLY A 122 20.76 6.13 8.15
CA GLY A 122 21.60 5.60 7.07
C GLY A 122 20.91 4.59 6.16
N SER A 123 19.61 4.33 6.35
CA SER A 123 18.80 3.55 5.40
C SER A 123 18.79 4.19 4.01
N ASN A 124 18.54 3.40 2.97
CA ASN A 124 18.25 3.90 1.63
C ASN A 124 16.74 3.83 1.35
N TRP A 125 16.26 4.63 0.41
CA TRP A 125 14.88 4.62 -0.04
C TRP A 125 14.77 4.78 -1.55
N THR A 126 13.74 4.14 -2.12
CA THR A 126 13.37 4.28 -3.54
C THR A 126 11.85 4.37 -3.66
N LEU A 127 11.38 5.06 -4.70
CA LEU A 127 9.95 5.18 -5.00
C LEU A 127 9.70 4.68 -6.43
N THR A 128 8.80 3.71 -6.58
CA THR A 128 8.37 3.18 -7.88
C THR A 128 6.84 3.19 -7.94
N GLY A 129 6.28 4.09 -8.75
CA GLY A 129 4.85 4.41 -8.67
C GLY A 129 4.50 4.90 -7.27
N SER A 130 3.51 4.29 -6.64
CA SER A 130 3.12 4.60 -5.25
C SER A 130 3.80 3.71 -4.20
N LYS A 131 4.81 2.91 -4.57
CA LYS A 131 5.51 2.02 -3.63
C LYS A 131 6.82 2.61 -3.16
N LEU A 132 6.88 2.98 -1.89
CA LEU A 132 8.09 3.41 -1.20
C LEU A 132 8.79 2.20 -0.61
N THR A 133 10.03 1.96 -1.00
CA THR A 133 10.86 0.89 -0.45
C THR A 133 11.97 1.48 0.40
N ILE A 134 12.13 1.01 1.62
CA ILE A 134 13.20 1.38 2.54
C ILE A 134 14.11 0.17 2.74
N ILE A 135 15.41 0.37 2.60
CA ILE A 135 16.44 -0.66 2.66
C ILE A 135 17.43 -0.27 3.76
N ASN A 136 17.56 -1.10 4.79
CA ASN A 136 18.61 -0.96 5.80
C ASN A 136 19.59 -2.14 5.73
N SER A 137 20.51 -2.21 6.69
CA SER A 137 21.52 -3.27 6.76
C SER A 137 20.94 -4.68 6.96
N ARG A 138 19.70 -4.78 7.45
CA ARG A 138 19.07 -6.03 7.90
C ARG A 138 17.91 -6.50 7.02
N SER A 139 17.24 -5.58 6.33
CA SER A 139 15.96 -5.86 5.69
C SER A 139 15.62 -4.85 4.59
N THR A 140 14.74 -5.28 3.70
CA THR A 140 14.05 -4.42 2.73
C THR A 140 12.56 -4.43 3.06
N LYS A 141 11.96 -3.25 3.23
CA LYS A 141 10.54 -3.07 3.54
C LYS A 141 9.89 -2.19 2.48
N SER A 142 8.83 -2.67 1.85
CA SER A 142 8.04 -1.89 0.90
C SER A 142 6.70 -1.51 1.49
N TYR A 143 6.29 -0.27 1.23
CA TYR A 143 5.07 0.36 1.72
C TYR A 143 4.31 0.94 0.53
N ASP A 144 2.98 0.86 0.59
CA ASP A 144 2.14 1.73 -0.21
C ASP A 144 2.19 3.13 0.42
N ALA A 145 2.58 4.13 -0.37
CA ALA A 145 2.82 5.49 0.10
C ALA A 145 1.79 6.45 -0.51
N VAL A 146 1.30 7.36 0.34
CA VAL A 146 0.39 8.45 -0.04
C VAL A 146 0.91 9.73 0.59
N VAL A 147 1.08 10.77 -0.23
CA VAL A 147 1.42 12.12 0.24
C VAL A 147 0.18 13.00 0.11
N SER A 148 -0.26 13.59 1.22
CA SER A 148 -1.39 14.52 1.27
C SER A 148 -0.98 15.77 2.03
N SER A 149 -0.80 16.89 1.31
CA SER A 149 -0.30 18.15 1.88
C SER A 149 1.01 17.95 2.65
N ASN A 150 0.98 18.01 3.99
CA ASN A 150 2.14 17.88 4.86
C ASN A 150 2.23 16.49 5.51
N THR A 151 1.45 15.51 5.07
CA THR A 151 1.46 14.16 5.63
C THR A 151 1.94 13.14 4.61
N LEU A 152 2.93 12.34 4.99
CA LEU A 152 3.32 11.12 4.31
C LEU A 152 2.75 9.93 5.10
N LYS A 153 1.82 9.21 4.49
CA LYS A 153 1.30 7.96 5.02
C LYS A 153 1.98 6.79 4.29
N MET A 154 2.54 5.88 5.07
CA MET A 154 3.13 4.64 4.61
C MET A 154 2.35 3.48 5.20
N SER A 155 1.85 2.57 4.37
CA SER A 155 1.10 1.41 4.84
C SER A 155 1.66 0.10 4.30
N LYS A 156 1.56 -0.96 5.11
CA LYS A 156 1.92 -2.32 4.72
C LYS A 156 0.92 -3.30 5.29
N ALA A 157 0.33 -4.12 4.42
CA ALA A 157 -0.52 -5.22 4.84
C ALA A 157 0.35 -6.40 5.29
N GLU A 158 -0.02 -7.01 6.41
CA GLU A 158 0.59 -8.22 6.96
C GLU A 158 -0.50 -9.14 7.49
N SER A 159 -0.15 -10.41 7.73
CA SER A 159 -1.05 -11.36 8.39
C SER A 159 -0.20 -12.25 9.28
N ASP A 160 -0.55 -12.31 10.55
CA ASP A 160 0.15 -13.06 11.58
C ASP A 160 -0.86 -13.54 12.64
N ASP A 161 -0.44 -14.45 13.51
CA ASP A 161 -1.20 -14.91 14.69
C ASP A 161 -0.82 -14.03 15.88
N PHE A 162 -1.51 -12.89 16.02
CA PHE A 162 -1.10 -11.86 16.97
C PHE A 162 -1.47 -12.20 18.42
N ASP A 163 -2.50 -13.02 18.65
CA ASP A 163 -2.97 -13.39 19.97
C ASP A 163 -2.63 -14.84 20.38
N GLY A 164 -2.02 -15.61 19.48
CA GLY A 164 -1.56 -16.97 19.73
C GLY A 164 -2.67 -18.02 19.71
N ASP A 165 -3.82 -17.72 19.11
CA ASP A 165 -4.96 -18.63 19.01
C ASP A 165 -4.86 -19.63 17.84
N GLY A 166 -3.80 -19.51 17.03
CA GLY A 166 -3.52 -20.36 15.88
C GLY A 166 -4.22 -19.92 14.58
N LYS A 167 -4.90 -18.77 14.57
CA LYS A 167 -5.45 -18.14 13.37
C LYS A 167 -4.58 -16.97 12.95
N LEU A 168 -4.69 -16.61 11.66
CA LEU A 168 -3.98 -15.46 11.11
C LEU A 168 -4.96 -14.30 10.96
N GLU A 169 -4.61 -13.16 11.53
CA GLU A 169 -5.37 -11.93 11.40
C GLU A 169 -4.73 -11.05 10.31
N PRO A 170 -5.45 -10.70 9.24
CA PRO A 170 -4.95 -9.72 8.29
C PRO A 170 -5.04 -8.32 8.91
N VAL A 171 -3.92 -7.60 8.88
CA VAL A 171 -3.81 -6.23 9.40
C VAL A 171 -3.08 -5.33 8.40
N VAL A 172 -3.29 -4.03 8.55
CA VAL A 172 -2.51 -3.00 7.85
C VAL A 172 -1.80 -2.16 8.88
N PHE A 173 -0.47 -2.22 8.86
CA PHE A 173 0.38 -1.31 9.60
C PHE A 173 0.45 0.03 8.88
N ILE A 174 0.31 1.12 9.61
CA ILE A 174 0.26 2.48 9.08
C ILE A 174 1.21 3.38 9.86
N LEU A 175 2.24 3.90 9.18
CA LEU A 175 3.13 4.93 9.71
C LEU A 175 2.79 6.27 9.07
N GLU A 176 2.48 7.27 9.89
CA GLU A 176 2.18 8.63 9.43
C GLU A 176 3.28 9.59 9.87
N LEU A 177 3.88 10.27 8.89
CA LEU A 177 4.88 11.29 9.11
C LEU A 177 4.30 12.66 8.76
N ILE A 178 4.64 13.68 9.54
CA ILE A 178 4.30 15.08 9.28
C ILE A 178 5.56 15.84 8.89
N ARG A 179 5.46 16.65 7.85
CA ARG A 179 6.55 17.48 7.35
C ARG A 179 6.93 18.55 8.37
N LEU A 180 8.22 18.75 8.56
CA LEU A 180 8.81 19.78 9.43
C LEU A 180 8.99 21.12 8.72
#